data_AF-A0A4P7NFK7-F1
#
_entry.id   AF-A0A4P7NFK7-F1
#
_cell.length_a   1.000
_cell.length_b   1.000
_cell.length_c   1.000
_cell.angle_alpha   90.00
_cell.angle_beta   90.00
_cell.angle_gamma   90.00
#
_symmetry.space_group_name_H-M   'P 1'
#
loop_
_entity.id
_entity.type
_entity.pdbx_description
1 polymer ?
#
loop_
_entity_poly.entity_id
_entity_poly.type
_entity_poly.pdbx_seq_one_letter_code
_entity_poly.pdbx_strand_id
1 'polypeptide(L)'
;MFSHPIPQALGPLLVLLYLSSPALAWDHLDRKHPTHRTLSTFRWTRPFLDLELKAENPHADPKDLDRDIPGGFHVYCEATKTFAARQLTAADLHKPPPDGLEPWAAALDVALHQRVYPGGWDGEELIGDGMQVLVMEYSDVPPTVRRFVEQEGVDAHTAKRWQFGVYDKPGRAGKQRRVAFGEGSSYVEDRPTAPQDKVMIFAPGALYDILPLWVADDSACKKQFQDLDKYVKHAEHNRVIAWPMTHTEPDPAPGGRKTIFFQIRASLLLETVQGRRHREAWKNVHLQASRAERRLQRDERKKGKGRRRVDAIWHDEL
;
A
#
# COMPACT_ATOMS: atom_id res chain seq x y z
N MET A 1 -2.38 8.91 -73.08
CA MET A 1 -1.36 8.22 -72.27
C MET A 1 -0.39 9.31 -71.82
N PHE A 2 -0.38 9.82 -70.59
CA PHE A 2 -0.24 9.11 -69.33
C PHE A 2 -0.97 9.87 -68.19
N SER A 3 -1.49 9.07 -67.26
CA SER A 3 -2.25 9.46 -66.08
C SER A 3 -1.40 10.20 -65.05
N HIS A 4 -1.97 11.25 -64.45
CA HIS A 4 -1.45 11.86 -63.21
C HIS A 4 -2.11 11.21 -61.98
N PRO A 5 -1.38 11.00 -60.87
CA PRO A 5 -1.90 10.30 -59.71
C PRO A 5 -2.58 11.24 -58.70
N ILE A 6 -3.51 10.62 -57.96
CA ILE A 6 -4.35 11.11 -56.87
C ILE A 6 -3.50 11.40 -55.61
N PRO A 7 -3.83 12.40 -54.75
CA PRO A 7 -3.31 12.47 -53.40
C PRO A 7 -4.24 11.76 -52.41
N GLN A 8 -3.75 10.70 -51.79
CA GLN A 8 -4.16 10.16 -50.48
C GLN A 8 -2.86 10.09 -49.66
N ALA A 9 -2.76 10.36 -48.37
CA ALA A 9 -3.70 10.14 -47.29
C ALA A 9 -3.38 11.02 -46.06
N LEU A 10 -4.39 11.10 -45.19
CA LEU A 10 -4.36 11.57 -43.82
C LEU A 10 -3.34 10.81 -42.95
N GLY A 11 -2.70 11.53 -42.03
CA GLY A 11 -2.05 10.95 -40.85
C GLY A 11 -2.00 11.97 -39.72
N PRO A 12 -2.83 11.87 -38.67
CA PRO A 12 -2.66 12.68 -37.47
C PRO A 12 -1.53 12.06 -36.64
N LEU A 13 -0.38 12.73 -36.57
CA LEU A 13 0.67 12.31 -35.66
C LEU A 13 0.29 12.78 -34.24
N LEU A 14 -0.24 11.81 -33.50
CA LEU A 14 -0.68 11.88 -32.12
C LEU A 14 0.52 12.28 -31.24
N VAL A 15 0.65 13.57 -30.93
CA VAL A 15 1.62 14.05 -29.94
C VAL A 15 1.09 13.67 -28.57
N LEU A 16 1.58 12.56 -28.03
CA LEU A 16 1.44 12.22 -26.61
C LEU A 16 2.13 13.30 -25.78
N LEU A 17 1.32 14.22 -25.26
CA LEU A 17 1.67 15.06 -24.12
C LEU A 17 1.88 14.14 -22.92
N TYR A 18 3.15 13.82 -22.62
CA TYR A 18 3.54 13.41 -21.28
C TYR A 18 3.33 14.62 -20.36
N LEU A 19 2.11 14.76 -19.84
CA LEU A 19 1.86 15.42 -18.57
C LEU A 19 2.52 14.53 -17.52
N SER A 20 3.76 14.86 -17.14
CA SER A 20 4.27 14.40 -15.86
C SER A 20 3.34 14.97 -14.79
N SER A 21 2.49 14.10 -14.23
CA SER A 21 1.66 14.41 -13.09
C SER A 21 2.54 14.99 -11.98
N PRO A 22 2.15 16.10 -11.32
CA PRO A 22 2.90 16.69 -10.21
C PRO A 22 2.94 15.79 -8.94
N ALA A 23 2.42 14.56 -9.00
CA ALA A 23 2.50 13.57 -7.94
C ALA A 23 3.92 12.98 -7.76
N LEU A 24 4.81 13.12 -8.75
CA LEU A 24 6.16 12.52 -8.71
C LEU A 24 7.18 13.26 -7.85
N ALA A 25 6.85 14.41 -7.26
CA ALA A 25 7.80 15.18 -6.46
C ALA A 25 8.11 14.54 -5.08
N TRP A 26 7.27 13.60 -4.62
CA TRP A 26 7.44 12.91 -3.34
C TRP A 26 8.01 11.49 -3.49
N ASP A 27 7.98 10.91 -4.70
CA ASP A 27 8.45 9.54 -4.99
C ASP A 27 9.99 9.36 -4.94
N HIS A 28 10.75 10.46 -4.83
CA HIS A 28 12.21 10.43 -4.97
C HIS A 28 13.02 10.37 -3.67
N LEU A 29 12.37 10.42 -2.50
CA LEU A 29 13.08 10.54 -1.22
C LEU A 29 13.26 9.24 -0.44
N ASP A 30 12.76 8.10 -0.91
CA ASP A 30 12.79 6.85 -0.14
C ASP A 30 13.38 5.66 -0.93
N ARG A 31 14.68 5.76 -1.27
CA ARG A 31 15.36 4.74 -2.10
C ARG A 31 16.75 4.34 -1.61
N LYS A 32 16.97 4.35 -0.29
CA LYS A 32 18.26 3.94 0.28
C LYS A 32 18.13 2.94 1.43
N HIS A 33 17.52 1.79 1.16
CA HIS A 33 17.97 0.52 1.77
C HIS A 33 18.59 -0.36 0.68
N PRO A 34 19.92 -0.59 0.69
CA PRO A 34 20.64 -1.23 -0.41
C PRO A 34 20.43 -2.74 -0.56
N THR A 35 19.56 -3.37 0.25
CA THR A 35 19.41 -4.84 0.27
C THR A 35 18.03 -5.35 -0.14
N HIS A 36 16.99 -4.51 -0.22
CA HIS A 36 15.63 -4.95 -0.58
C HIS A 36 15.03 -4.07 -1.68
N ARG A 37 14.52 -4.71 -2.73
CA ARG A 37 13.77 -4.03 -3.79
C ARG A 37 12.34 -3.81 -3.30
N THR A 38 11.92 -2.56 -3.19
CA THR A 38 10.53 -2.21 -2.90
C THR A 38 9.67 -2.47 -4.13
N LEU A 39 8.49 -3.06 -3.96
CA LEU A 39 7.52 -3.26 -5.04
C LEU A 39 7.16 -1.90 -5.65
N SER A 40 7.17 -1.79 -6.98
CA SER A 40 6.79 -0.55 -7.68
C SER A 40 5.32 -0.17 -7.47
N THR A 41 4.50 -1.12 -7.02
CA THR A 41 3.09 -0.91 -6.64
C THR A 41 2.92 -0.53 -5.19
N PHE A 42 3.96 -0.65 -4.36
CA PHE A 42 3.91 -0.22 -2.97
C PHE A 42 3.96 1.30 -2.93
N ARG A 43 2.90 1.90 -2.41
CA ARG A 43 2.70 3.36 -2.40
C ARG A 43 2.44 3.88 -0.99
N TRP A 44 2.70 3.03 0.00
CA TRP A 44 2.37 3.25 1.39
C TRP A 44 3.63 3.55 2.20
N THR A 45 4.52 4.37 1.62
CA THR A 45 5.62 4.97 2.36
C THR A 45 5.08 6.12 3.20
N ARG A 46 5.54 6.23 4.45
CA ARG A 46 5.11 7.28 5.36
C ARG A 46 5.55 8.64 4.74
N PRO A 47 4.61 9.50 4.30
CA PRO A 47 4.97 10.67 3.47
C PRO A 47 5.69 11.78 4.24
N PHE A 48 5.65 11.68 5.56
CA PHE A 48 6.24 12.66 6.47
C PHE A 48 7.51 12.01 6.96
N LEU A 49 8.64 12.51 6.47
CA LEU A 49 9.94 12.18 7.02
C LEU A 49 9.84 12.35 8.54
N ASP A 50 10.34 11.36 9.28
CA ASP A 50 10.95 11.61 10.57
C ASP A 50 12.17 12.51 10.32
N LEU A 51 11.94 13.74 9.88
CA LEU A 51 12.94 14.77 9.99
C LEU A 51 13.17 14.83 11.49
N GLU A 52 14.30 14.27 11.91
CA GLU A 52 15.02 14.65 13.11
C GLU A 52 15.40 16.14 13.00
N LEU A 53 14.40 17.01 12.78
CA LEU A 53 14.39 18.33 13.35
C LEU A 53 14.42 18.06 14.85
N LYS A 54 15.64 17.88 15.37
CA LYS A 54 15.97 18.15 16.76
C LYS A 54 15.35 19.51 17.01
N ALA A 55 14.15 19.52 17.59
CA ALA A 55 13.55 20.75 18.03
C ALA A 55 14.64 21.42 18.87
N GLU A 56 15.02 22.65 18.52
CA GLU A 56 15.99 23.46 19.28
C GLU A 56 15.46 23.81 20.69
N ASN A 57 14.49 23.06 21.19
CA ASN A 57 13.87 23.19 22.48
C ASN A 57 14.34 22.03 23.37
N PRO A 58 15.45 22.18 24.12
CA PRO A 58 15.97 21.15 25.03
C PRO A 58 15.05 20.86 26.23
N HIS A 59 13.84 21.45 26.27
CA HIS A 59 12.82 21.27 27.30
C HIS A 59 11.51 20.65 26.78
N ALA A 60 11.41 20.33 25.48
CA ALA A 60 10.25 19.59 24.99
C ALA A 60 10.36 18.12 25.41
N ASP A 61 9.41 17.66 26.22
CA ASP A 61 9.32 16.27 26.66
C ASP A 61 9.18 15.38 25.40
N PRO A 62 9.98 14.30 25.21
CA PRO A 62 9.95 13.48 24.00
C PRO A 62 8.60 12.83 23.68
N LYS A 63 7.66 12.85 24.63
CA LYS A 63 6.29 12.34 24.51
C LYS A 63 5.29 13.34 23.93
N ASP A 64 5.62 14.63 23.89
CA ASP A 64 4.70 15.71 23.48
C ASP A 64 4.91 16.20 22.04
N LEU A 65 5.94 15.71 21.35
CA LEU A 65 6.07 15.94 19.92
C LEU A 65 5.17 14.93 19.22
N ASP A 66 4.04 15.42 18.71
CA ASP A 66 3.16 14.69 17.79
C ASP A 66 3.85 14.53 16.42
N ARG A 67 4.98 13.78 16.44
CA ARG A 67 5.89 13.52 15.31
C ARG A 67 5.18 12.79 14.16
N ASP A 68 3.97 12.32 14.44
CA ASP A 68 3.14 11.54 13.56
C ASP A 68 2.08 12.39 12.82
N ILE A 69 1.99 13.70 13.10
CA ILE A 69 1.10 14.61 12.39
C ILE A 69 1.84 15.32 11.24
N PRO A 70 1.28 15.27 10.02
CA PRO A 70 1.77 16.05 8.89
C PRO A 70 1.80 17.54 9.19
N GLY A 71 2.94 18.19 8.93
CA GLY A 71 3.06 19.64 9.06
C GLY A 71 1.95 20.38 8.30
N GLY A 72 1.26 21.31 8.98
CA GLY A 72 0.14 22.06 8.40
C GLY A 72 -1.22 21.36 8.51
N PHE A 73 -1.32 20.24 9.23
CA PHE A 73 -2.58 19.55 9.52
C PHE A 73 -2.81 19.47 11.03
N HIS A 74 -4.07 19.33 11.42
CA HIS A 74 -4.47 18.92 12.75
C HIS A 74 -5.25 17.60 12.63
N VAL A 75 -5.04 16.71 13.59
CA VAL A 75 -5.82 15.48 13.71
C VAL A 75 -7.14 15.84 14.36
N TYR A 76 -8.24 15.64 13.63
CA TYR A 76 -9.58 15.84 14.17
C TYR A 76 -9.98 14.70 15.09
N CYS A 77 -9.59 13.49 14.72
CA CYS A 77 -9.81 12.28 15.50
C CYS A 77 -8.81 11.22 15.06
N GLU A 78 -8.52 10.31 15.97
CA GLU A 78 -7.61 9.20 15.75
C GLU A 78 -8.11 7.95 16.46
N ALA A 79 -7.62 6.81 16.01
CA ALA A 79 -7.70 5.56 16.75
C ALA A 79 -6.46 4.74 16.49
N THR A 80 -6.00 4.08 17.54
CA THR A 80 -4.85 3.19 17.51
C THR A 80 -5.24 1.87 18.16
N LYS A 81 -4.89 0.75 17.51
CA LYS A 81 -5.17 -0.59 18.04
C LYS A 81 -4.02 -1.53 17.74
N THR A 82 -3.75 -2.42 18.69
CA THR A 82 -2.74 -3.47 18.56
C THR A 82 -3.42 -4.80 18.32
N PHE A 83 -2.86 -5.57 17.40
CA PHE A 83 -3.35 -6.88 16.99
C PHE A 83 -2.26 -7.92 17.20
N ALA A 84 -2.69 -9.14 17.53
CA ALA A 84 -1.81 -10.29 17.61
C ALA A 84 -2.02 -11.16 16.37
N ALA A 85 -0.92 -11.60 15.76
CA ALA A 85 -0.94 -12.55 14.66
C ALA A 85 0.23 -13.52 14.79
N ARG A 86 0.26 -14.53 13.94
CA ARG A 86 1.45 -15.35 13.72
C ARG A 86 2.04 -14.99 12.37
N GLN A 87 3.34 -14.74 12.32
CA GLN A 87 4.07 -14.52 11.08
C GLN A 87 4.87 -15.77 10.74
N LEU A 88 4.65 -16.28 9.52
CA LEU A 88 5.32 -17.44 8.96
C LEU A 88 5.85 -17.08 7.57
N THR A 89 6.75 -17.88 7.03
CA THR A 89 7.20 -17.74 5.64
C THR A 89 6.58 -18.80 4.74
N ALA A 90 6.70 -18.63 3.42
CA ALA A 90 6.28 -19.64 2.46
C ALA A 90 7.01 -20.98 2.65
N ALA A 91 8.27 -20.95 3.12
CA ALA A 91 9.01 -22.17 3.48
C ALA A 91 8.38 -22.97 4.63
N ASP A 92 7.57 -22.32 5.47
CA ASP A 92 6.91 -22.95 6.60
C ASP A 92 5.55 -23.58 6.23
N LEU A 93 5.05 -23.37 5.00
CA LEU A 93 3.69 -23.78 4.62
C LEU A 93 3.44 -25.27 4.81
N HIS A 94 4.36 -26.13 4.38
CA HIS A 94 4.21 -27.58 4.47
C HIS A 94 4.58 -28.17 5.84
N LYS A 95 4.97 -27.34 6.81
CA LYS A 95 5.26 -27.82 8.17
C LYS A 95 3.95 -28.00 8.95
N PRO A 96 3.87 -28.98 9.85
CA PRO A 96 2.69 -29.16 10.69
C PRO A 96 2.52 -27.95 11.65
N PRO A 97 1.28 -27.61 12.04
CA PRO A 97 1.05 -26.66 13.12
C PRO A 97 1.71 -27.15 14.43
N PRO A 98 2.23 -26.25 15.29
CA PRO A 98 2.12 -24.80 15.25
C PRO A 98 3.24 -24.11 14.45
N ASP A 99 4.18 -24.83 13.85
CA ASP A 99 5.31 -24.20 13.14
C ASP A 99 5.02 -23.91 11.67
N GLY A 100 3.94 -24.48 11.12
CA GLY A 100 3.52 -24.24 9.75
C GLY A 100 2.01 -24.24 9.54
N LEU A 101 1.62 -24.39 8.28
CA LEU A 101 0.24 -24.29 7.79
C LEU A 101 -0.17 -25.48 6.92
N GLU A 102 0.38 -26.67 7.20
CA GLU A 102 0.14 -27.90 6.42
C GLU A 102 -1.35 -28.11 6.05
N PRO A 103 -2.33 -27.92 6.97
CA PRO A 103 -3.75 -28.12 6.64
C PRO A 103 -4.28 -27.18 5.56
N TRP A 104 -3.61 -26.07 5.27
CA TRP A 104 -4.02 -25.09 4.26
C TRP A 104 -2.98 -24.92 3.15
N ALA A 105 -1.85 -25.63 3.22
CA ALA A 105 -0.70 -25.44 2.34
C ALA A 105 -1.07 -25.49 0.85
N ALA A 106 -1.78 -26.54 0.41
CA ALA A 106 -2.18 -26.69 -0.99
C ALA A 106 -3.03 -25.51 -1.50
N ALA A 107 -3.89 -24.93 -0.66
CA ALA A 107 -4.68 -23.76 -1.03
C ALA A 107 -3.83 -22.48 -1.07
N LEU A 108 -2.86 -22.36 -0.17
CA LEU A 108 -1.94 -21.22 -0.07
C LEU A 108 -0.90 -21.22 -1.20
N ASP A 109 -0.37 -22.38 -1.61
CA ASP A 109 0.54 -22.50 -2.75
C ASP A 109 -0.10 -21.93 -4.01
N VAL A 110 -1.33 -22.33 -4.29
CA VAL A 110 -2.08 -21.80 -5.44
C VAL A 110 -2.28 -20.30 -5.32
N ALA A 111 -2.67 -19.81 -4.14
CA ALA A 111 -2.95 -18.40 -3.93
C ALA A 111 -1.71 -17.50 -4.07
N LEU A 112 -0.57 -17.93 -3.52
CA LEU A 112 0.69 -17.18 -3.52
C LEU A 112 1.35 -17.16 -4.91
N HIS A 113 1.24 -18.24 -5.69
CA HIS A 113 1.89 -18.31 -7.01
C HIS A 113 1.04 -17.76 -8.16
N GLN A 114 -0.29 -17.74 -8.04
CA GLN A 114 -1.16 -17.25 -9.12
C GLN A 114 -1.34 -15.72 -9.14
N ARG A 115 -0.89 -15.02 -8.10
CA ARG A 115 -1.16 -13.60 -7.91
C ARG A 115 0.13 -12.83 -7.64
N VAL A 116 0.08 -11.53 -7.91
CA VAL A 116 1.17 -10.63 -7.51
C VAL A 116 1.11 -10.47 -6.00
N TYR A 117 2.14 -10.98 -5.33
CA TYR A 117 2.34 -10.83 -3.89
C TYR A 117 2.34 -9.33 -3.50
N PRO A 118 1.67 -8.91 -2.42
CA PRO A 118 1.43 -7.50 -2.13
C PRO A 118 2.61 -6.83 -1.42
N GLY A 119 3.61 -7.62 -1.03
CA GLY A 119 4.81 -7.18 -0.31
C GLY A 119 4.79 -7.54 1.17
N GLY A 120 5.98 -7.40 1.78
CA GLY A 120 6.15 -7.46 3.23
C GLY A 120 5.63 -6.20 3.93
N TRP A 121 6.05 -5.99 5.18
CA TRP A 121 5.69 -4.80 5.95
C TRP A 121 6.15 -3.51 5.25
N ASP A 122 7.42 -3.43 4.86
CA ASP A 122 7.95 -2.22 4.20
C ASP A 122 7.76 -2.23 2.67
N GLY A 123 6.83 -3.03 2.16
CA GLY A 123 6.58 -3.14 0.73
C GLY A 123 7.67 -3.86 -0.04
N GLU A 124 8.47 -4.66 0.67
CA GLU A 124 9.55 -5.46 0.10
C GLU A 124 9.01 -6.47 -0.91
N GLU A 125 9.67 -6.59 -2.06
CA GLU A 125 9.43 -7.64 -3.04
C GLU A 125 10.04 -8.96 -2.54
N LEU A 126 9.28 -9.68 -1.72
CA LEU A 126 9.63 -11.02 -1.25
C LEU A 126 9.18 -12.04 -2.29
N ILE A 127 10.03 -13.02 -2.58
CA ILE A 127 9.79 -14.08 -3.57
C ILE A 127 10.04 -15.46 -2.99
N GLY A 128 9.35 -16.47 -3.54
CA GLY A 128 9.49 -17.88 -3.16
C GLY A 128 9.37 -18.08 -1.65
N ASP A 129 10.31 -18.82 -1.08
CA ASP A 129 10.38 -19.19 0.33
C ASP A 129 10.43 -18.02 1.31
N GLY A 130 10.86 -16.84 0.84
CA GLY A 130 10.96 -15.62 1.65
C GLY A 130 9.63 -14.86 1.81
N MET A 131 8.58 -15.22 1.06
CA MET A 131 7.28 -14.57 1.17
C MET A 131 6.70 -14.74 2.57
N GLN A 132 6.33 -13.63 3.21
CA GLN A 132 5.73 -13.62 4.54
C GLN A 132 4.22 -13.78 4.46
N VAL A 133 3.66 -14.57 5.38
CA VAL A 133 2.22 -14.73 5.58
C VAL A 133 1.88 -14.52 7.05
N LEU A 134 0.78 -13.81 7.28
CA LEU A 134 0.19 -13.54 8.58
C LEU A 134 -1.03 -14.42 8.77
N VAL A 135 -1.15 -14.98 9.97
CA VAL A 135 -2.26 -15.84 10.37
C VAL A 135 -2.88 -15.23 11.62
N MET A 136 -4.18 -14.97 11.54
CA MET A 136 -4.97 -14.43 12.65
C MET A 136 -6.17 -15.32 12.90
N GLU A 137 -6.52 -15.46 14.17
CA GLU A 137 -7.80 -16.00 14.58
C GLU A 137 -8.93 -15.12 14.04
N TYR A 138 -9.91 -15.71 13.36
CA TYR A 138 -10.95 -14.90 12.72
C TYR A 138 -11.86 -14.20 13.75
N SER A 139 -11.93 -14.71 14.99
CA SER A 139 -12.56 -14.01 16.12
C SER A 139 -11.89 -12.69 16.48
N ASP A 140 -10.58 -12.59 16.25
CA ASP A 140 -9.75 -11.44 16.65
C ASP A 140 -9.71 -10.37 15.56
N VAL A 141 -10.22 -10.70 14.36
CA VAL A 141 -10.38 -9.76 13.25
C VAL A 141 -11.57 -8.83 13.54
N PRO A 142 -11.40 -7.50 13.42
CA PRO A 142 -12.47 -6.53 13.66
C PRO A 142 -13.73 -6.84 12.83
N PRO A 143 -14.95 -6.72 13.41
CA PRO A 143 -16.20 -6.94 12.69
C PRO A 143 -16.30 -6.18 11.36
N THR A 144 -15.82 -4.94 11.32
CA THR A 144 -15.79 -4.13 10.09
C THR A 144 -14.94 -4.78 9.01
N VAL A 145 -13.74 -5.28 9.35
CA VAL A 145 -12.84 -5.98 8.42
C VAL A 145 -13.46 -7.31 7.97
N ARG A 146 -14.06 -8.07 8.90
CA ARG A 146 -14.73 -9.33 8.56
C ARG A 146 -15.83 -9.14 7.52
N ARG A 147 -16.71 -8.17 7.77
CA ARG A 147 -17.79 -7.80 6.84
C ARG A 147 -17.23 -7.38 5.48
N PHE A 148 -16.17 -6.57 5.47
CA PHE A 148 -15.50 -6.14 4.25
C PHE A 148 -14.97 -7.33 3.43
N VAL A 149 -14.23 -8.24 4.08
CA VAL A 149 -13.68 -9.43 3.41
C VAL A 149 -14.78 -10.35 2.86
N GLU A 150 -15.90 -10.49 3.58
CA GLU A 150 -17.03 -11.33 3.16
C GLU A 150 -17.89 -10.71 2.05
N GLN A 151 -18.14 -9.39 2.09
CA GLN A 151 -19.07 -8.69 1.19
C GLN A 151 -18.38 -8.06 -0.02
N GLU A 152 -17.23 -7.44 0.19
CA GLU A 152 -16.52 -6.59 -0.77
C GLU A 152 -15.18 -7.20 -1.19
N GLY A 153 -14.97 -8.49 -0.87
CA GLY A 153 -13.80 -9.30 -1.20
C GLY A 153 -13.43 -9.39 -2.69
N VAL A 154 -14.14 -8.67 -3.55
CA VAL A 154 -13.80 -8.36 -4.94
C VAL A 154 -13.94 -6.86 -5.16
N ASP A 155 -12.85 -6.15 -5.51
CA ASP A 155 -12.95 -4.78 -5.99
C ASP A 155 -13.82 -4.76 -7.28
N ALA A 156 -14.95 -4.05 -7.23
CA ALA A 156 -15.90 -3.96 -8.34
C ALA A 156 -15.32 -3.26 -9.59
N HIS A 157 -14.29 -2.42 -9.43
CA HIS A 157 -13.69 -1.65 -10.53
C HIS A 157 -12.48 -2.36 -11.14
N THR A 158 -11.67 -3.05 -10.33
CA THR A 158 -10.46 -3.73 -10.84
C THR A 158 -10.60 -5.25 -10.95
N ALA A 159 -11.72 -5.83 -10.50
CA ALA A 159 -11.92 -7.28 -10.33
C ALA A 159 -10.84 -7.97 -9.48
N LYS A 160 -9.97 -7.18 -8.81
CA LYS A 160 -8.97 -7.72 -7.90
C LYS A 160 -9.68 -8.21 -6.66
N ARG A 161 -9.71 -9.53 -6.49
CA ARG A 161 -10.08 -10.12 -5.21
C ARG A 161 -9.00 -9.80 -4.19
N TRP A 162 -9.43 -9.29 -3.03
CA TRP A 162 -8.55 -8.90 -1.95
C TRP A 162 -7.74 -10.10 -1.44
N GLN A 163 -6.52 -9.85 -0.99
CA GLN A 163 -5.52 -10.90 -0.72
C GLN A 163 -5.66 -11.53 0.68
N PHE A 164 -6.91 -11.62 1.17
CA PHE A 164 -7.28 -12.25 2.43
C PHE A 164 -7.95 -13.60 2.14
N GLY A 165 -7.40 -14.68 2.68
CA GLY A 165 -8.03 -16.00 2.68
C GLY A 165 -8.67 -16.29 4.02
N VAL A 166 -9.92 -16.75 4.00
CA VAL A 166 -10.60 -17.22 5.20
C VAL A 166 -10.80 -18.74 5.10
N TYR A 167 -10.30 -19.47 6.08
CA TYR A 167 -10.26 -20.93 6.08
C TYR A 167 -10.83 -21.50 7.37
N ASP A 168 -11.52 -22.63 7.27
CA ASP A 168 -11.95 -23.40 8.44
C ASP A 168 -10.75 -24.12 9.09
N LYS A 169 -10.77 -24.26 10.42
CA LYS A 169 -9.75 -24.99 11.18
C LYS A 169 -9.87 -26.51 10.98
N PRO A 170 -8.74 -27.24 10.92
CA PRO A 170 -8.76 -28.70 10.85
C PRO A 170 -9.35 -29.30 12.14
N GLY A 171 -10.22 -30.30 12.02
CA GLY A 171 -10.74 -31.08 13.16
C GLY A 171 -12.24 -30.90 13.49
N ARG A 172 -12.94 -29.93 12.89
CA ARG A 172 -14.42 -29.93 12.86
C ARG A 172 -14.88 -30.40 11.49
N ALA A 173 -15.75 -31.41 11.48
CA ALA A 173 -16.22 -32.10 10.28
C ALA A 173 -16.68 -31.13 9.17
N GLY A 174 -15.82 -30.96 8.17
CA GLY A 174 -16.11 -30.18 6.98
C GLY A 174 -14.93 -30.27 6.03
N LYS A 175 -15.20 -30.61 4.77
CA LYS A 175 -14.23 -30.47 3.67
C LYS A 175 -13.63 -29.06 3.75
N GLN A 176 -12.32 -28.91 3.55
CA GLN A 176 -11.63 -27.62 3.55
C GLN A 176 -12.42 -26.58 2.75
N ARG A 177 -13.04 -25.64 3.46
CA ARG A 177 -13.89 -24.62 2.88
C ARG A 177 -13.02 -23.48 2.39
N ARG A 178 -13.13 -23.15 1.11
CA ARG A 178 -12.55 -21.93 0.53
C ARG A 178 -13.58 -20.83 0.68
N VAL A 179 -13.41 -19.94 1.66
CA VAL A 179 -14.14 -18.66 1.64
C VAL A 179 -13.15 -17.62 1.12
N ALA A 180 -13.36 -17.23 -0.13
CA ALA A 180 -12.57 -16.26 -0.89
C ALA A 180 -11.21 -16.72 -1.45
N PHE A 181 -11.19 -17.69 -2.38
CA PHE A 181 -10.14 -17.75 -3.41
C PHE A 181 -10.64 -18.39 -4.71
N GLY A 182 -10.97 -17.55 -5.71
CA GLY A 182 -11.11 -17.94 -7.13
C GLY A 182 -12.44 -18.57 -7.54
N GLU A 183 -12.79 -18.37 -8.82
CA GLU A 183 -13.90 -19.05 -9.51
C GLU A 183 -13.69 -20.56 -9.48
N GLY A 184 -14.78 -21.29 -9.19
CA GLY A 184 -14.74 -22.74 -8.97
C GLY A 184 -14.99 -23.16 -7.52
N SER A 185 -15.60 -22.33 -6.68
CA SER A 185 -16.26 -22.84 -5.48
C SER A 185 -17.48 -23.64 -5.92
N SER A 186 -17.41 -24.96 -5.87
CA SER A 186 -18.62 -25.76 -5.84
C SER A 186 -19.44 -25.26 -4.65
N TYR A 187 -20.68 -24.84 -4.94
CA TYR A 187 -21.69 -24.57 -3.93
C TYR A 187 -21.95 -25.88 -3.17
N VAL A 188 -21.20 -26.10 -2.10
CA VAL A 188 -21.53 -27.13 -1.10
C VAL A 188 -22.29 -26.39 -0.01
N GLU A 189 -23.51 -26.86 0.27
CA GLU A 189 -24.49 -26.25 1.18
C GLU A 189 -23.86 -25.60 2.41
N ASP A 190 -24.11 -24.31 2.51
CA ASP A 190 -23.54 -23.36 3.45
C ASP A 190 -24.15 -23.54 4.83
N ARG A 191 -23.49 -24.31 5.70
CA ARG A 191 -23.64 -24.07 7.14
C ARG A 191 -22.65 -22.98 7.52
N PRO A 192 -23.10 -21.82 8.05
CA PRO A 192 -22.18 -20.80 8.53
C PRO A 192 -21.37 -21.37 9.71
N THR A 193 -20.09 -21.64 9.48
CA THR A 193 -19.16 -21.99 10.56
C THR A 193 -18.94 -20.74 11.41
N ALA A 194 -18.93 -20.91 12.73
CA ALA A 194 -18.77 -19.79 13.65
C ALA A 194 -17.37 -19.15 13.52
N PRO A 195 -17.21 -17.85 13.80
CA PRO A 195 -15.92 -17.17 13.62
C PRO A 195 -14.73 -17.81 14.35
N GLN A 196 -14.96 -18.37 15.53
CA GLN A 196 -13.93 -19.08 16.32
C GLN A 196 -13.36 -20.33 15.65
N ASP A 197 -14.05 -20.87 14.64
CA ASP A 197 -13.66 -22.06 13.90
C ASP A 197 -12.92 -21.71 12.60
N LYS A 198 -12.61 -20.43 12.39
CA LYS A 198 -11.96 -19.93 11.18
C LYS A 198 -10.65 -19.21 11.50
N VAL A 199 -9.76 -19.20 10.53
CA VAL A 199 -8.55 -18.38 10.52
C VAL A 199 -8.54 -17.49 9.28
N MET A 200 -7.96 -16.31 9.41
CA MET A 200 -7.67 -15.42 8.29
C MET A 200 -6.17 -15.46 8.01
N ILE A 201 -5.82 -15.70 6.74
CA ILE A 201 -4.44 -15.76 6.27
C ILE A 201 -4.25 -14.72 5.17
N PHE A 202 -3.24 -13.89 5.30
CA PHE A 202 -2.98 -12.78 4.36
C PHE A 202 -1.50 -12.36 4.41
N ALA A 203 -1.01 -11.70 3.37
CA ALA A 203 0.34 -11.13 3.38
C ALA A 203 0.33 -9.74 4.06
N PRO A 204 1.42 -9.31 4.74
CA PRO A 204 1.48 -8.02 5.43
C PRO A 204 1.07 -6.84 4.53
N GLY A 205 1.57 -6.81 3.29
CA GLY A 205 1.24 -5.79 2.29
C GLY A 205 -0.26 -5.64 1.99
N ALA A 206 -1.06 -6.69 2.21
CA ALA A 206 -2.51 -6.67 1.98
C ALA A 206 -3.27 -5.78 2.99
N LEU A 207 -2.68 -5.52 4.16
CA LEU A 207 -3.28 -4.65 5.18
C LEU A 207 -3.49 -3.23 4.65
N TYR A 208 -2.51 -2.74 3.89
CA TYR A 208 -2.35 -1.33 3.56
C TYR A 208 -3.54 -0.73 2.84
N ASP A 209 -4.25 -1.49 2.03
CA ASP A 209 -5.37 -0.98 1.27
C ASP A 209 -6.65 -0.81 2.13
N ILE A 210 -6.70 -1.37 3.35
CA ILE A 210 -7.86 -1.29 4.27
C ILE A 210 -7.51 -0.91 5.71
N LEU A 211 -6.33 -0.34 5.98
CA LEU A 211 -5.87 -0.03 7.34
C LEU A 211 -6.91 0.73 8.21
N PRO A 212 -7.65 1.72 7.71
CA PRO A 212 -8.66 2.41 8.53
C PRO A 212 -9.75 1.49 9.08
N LEU A 213 -10.13 0.44 8.34
CA LEU A 213 -11.17 -0.51 8.75
C LEU A 213 -10.77 -1.28 10.01
N TRP A 214 -9.47 -1.52 10.21
CA TRP A 214 -8.95 -2.27 11.35
C TRP A 214 -9.19 -1.56 12.68
N VAL A 215 -9.17 -0.23 12.67
CA VAL A 215 -9.34 0.61 13.88
C VAL A 215 -10.67 1.34 13.92
N ALA A 216 -11.54 1.14 12.92
CA ALA A 216 -12.80 1.85 12.78
C ALA A 216 -13.80 1.57 13.91
N ASP A 217 -13.87 0.33 14.37
CA ASP A 217 -14.97 -0.11 15.25
C ASP A 217 -15.02 0.61 16.60
N ASP A 218 -13.85 0.94 17.15
CA ASP A 218 -13.68 1.57 18.46
C ASP A 218 -13.42 3.09 18.35
N SER A 219 -13.49 3.67 17.15
CA SER A 219 -13.15 5.08 16.90
C SER A 219 -14.37 6.01 16.98
N ALA A 220 -14.15 7.24 17.50
CA ALA A 220 -15.11 8.34 17.38
C ALA A 220 -15.41 8.71 15.92
N CYS A 221 -14.52 8.36 14.98
CA CYS A 221 -14.64 8.60 13.54
C CYS A 221 -14.95 7.35 12.74
N LYS A 222 -15.67 6.39 13.35
CA LYS A 222 -16.07 5.13 12.72
C LYS A 222 -16.59 5.29 11.29
N LYS A 223 -17.49 6.27 11.04
CA LYS A 223 -18.07 6.50 9.70
C LYS A 223 -17.02 6.93 8.68
N GLN A 224 -16.09 7.78 9.07
CA GLN A 224 -15.02 8.27 8.20
C GLN A 224 -13.98 7.17 7.94
N PHE A 225 -13.69 6.34 8.94
CA PHE A 225 -12.73 5.23 8.79
C PHE A 225 -13.31 4.07 7.98
N GLN A 226 -14.64 3.87 7.98
CA GLN A 226 -15.31 2.89 7.12
C GLN A 226 -15.40 3.32 5.65
N ASP A 227 -15.23 4.61 5.36
CA ASP A 227 -15.31 5.19 4.02
C ASP A 227 -13.92 5.15 3.35
N LEU A 228 -13.63 4.05 2.66
CA LEU A 228 -12.34 3.86 1.98
C LEU A 228 -12.08 4.89 0.86
N ASP A 229 -13.10 5.57 0.33
CA ASP A 229 -12.91 6.66 -0.64
C ASP A 229 -12.29 7.92 0.00
N LYS A 230 -12.34 8.02 1.34
CA LYS A 230 -11.61 9.04 2.10
C LYS A 230 -10.21 8.63 2.48
N TYR A 231 -9.87 7.36 2.34
CA TYR A 231 -8.55 6.87 2.67
C TYR A 231 -7.55 7.23 1.59
N VAL A 232 -6.52 7.98 1.96
CA VAL A 232 -5.49 8.49 1.06
C VAL A 232 -4.10 8.13 1.56
N LYS A 233 -3.14 8.15 0.63
CA LYS A 233 -1.74 7.81 0.88
C LYS A 233 -0.93 9.00 1.40
N HIS A 234 -1.41 10.22 1.14
CA HIS A 234 -0.74 11.46 1.53
C HIS A 234 -1.70 12.37 2.28
N ALA A 235 -1.17 13.28 3.10
CA ALA A 235 -2.00 14.17 3.90
C ALA A 235 -2.81 15.12 3.02
N GLU A 236 -4.12 15.10 3.20
CA GLU A 236 -5.06 15.95 2.51
C GLU A 236 -6.16 16.44 3.47
N HIS A 237 -6.76 17.58 3.13
CA HIS A 237 -7.81 18.18 3.96
C HIS A 237 -9.06 17.30 3.96
N ASN A 238 -9.58 16.99 5.15
CA ASN A 238 -10.77 16.18 5.36
C ASN A 238 -10.65 14.76 4.78
N ARG A 239 -9.45 14.18 4.88
CA ARG A 239 -9.13 12.83 4.43
C ARG A 239 -8.55 12.00 5.57
N VAL A 240 -8.69 10.68 5.44
CA VAL A 240 -8.18 9.71 6.41
C VAL A 240 -6.81 9.24 5.94
N ILE A 241 -5.86 9.17 6.87
CA ILE A 241 -4.58 8.49 6.68
C ILE A 241 -4.46 7.39 7.74
N ALA A 242 -3.77 6.30 7.41
CA ALA A 242 -3.54 5.18 8.31
C ALA A 242 -2.26 4.45 7.93
N TRP A 243 -1.53 3.97 8.95
CA TRP A 243 -0.26 3.26 8.80
C TRP A 243 -0.06 2.26 9.95
N PRO A 244 0.69 1.16 9.73
CA PRO A 244 1.26 0.39 10.81
C PRO A 244 2.29 1.27 11.55
N MET A 245 2.14 1.39 12.87
CA MET A 245 3.02 2.17 13.74
C MET A 245 4.28 1.38 14.09
N THR A 246 4.08 0.15 14.54
CA THR A 246 5.13 -0.74 15.01
C THR A 246 4.68 -2.18 14.77
N HIS A 247 5.64 -3.07 14.54
CA HIS A 247 5.42 -4.50 14.64
C HIS A 247 6.63 -5.17 15.29
N THR A 248 6.40 -6.28 15.99
CA THR A 248 7.48 -7.11 16.51
C THR A 248 7.91 -8.11 15.45
N GLU A 249 9.20 -8.44 15.38
CA GLU A 249 9.68 -9.53 14.52
C GLU A 249 9.42 -10.91 15.18
N PRO A 250 9.13 -11.95 14.39
CA PRO A 250 9.08 -13.31 14.90
C PRO A 250 10.49 -13.79 15.28
N ASP A 251 10.59 -14.68 16.27
CA ASP A 251 11.87 -15.27 16.65
C ASP A 251 12.42 -16.14 15.50
N PRO A 252 13.64 -15.85 15.01
CA PRO A 252 14.24 -16.58 13.90
C PRO A 252 14.72 -17.99 14.31
N ALA A 253 14.85 -18.29 15.60
CA ALA A 253 15.29 -19.59 16.07
C ALA A 253 14.31 -20.71 15.65
N PRO A 254 14.81 -21.94 15.37
CA PRO A 254 13.96 -23.12 15.21
C PRO A 254 13.11 -23.34 16.47
N GLY A 255 11.79 -23.44 16.33
CA GLY A 255 10.85 -23.53 17.46
C GLY A 255 10.65 -22.21 18.23
N GLY A 256 11.21 -21.11 17.73
CA GLY A 256 11.04 -19.77 18.28
C GLY A 256 9.60 -19.28 18.16
N ARG A 257 9.22 -18.31 19.01
CA ARG A 257 7.88 -17.73 19.01
C ARG A 257 7.56 -17.05 17.68
N LYS A 258 6.59 -17.58 16.94
CA LYS A 258 6.08 -17.00 15.68
C LYS A 258 4.99 -15.95 15.87
N THR A 259 4.54 -15.73 17.11
CA THR A 259 3.57 -14.66 17.41
C THR A 259 4.22 -13.30 17.26
N ILE A 260 3.57 -12.43 16.53
CA ILE A 260 3.91 -11.02 16.40
C ILE A 260 2.77 -10.16 16.92
N PHE A 261 3.11 -8.93 17.31
CA PHE A 261 2.15 -7.87 17.55
C PHE A 261 2.39 -6.76 16.56
N PHE A 262 1.32 -6.21 15.98
CA PHE A 262 1.41 -5.04 15.14
C PHE A 262 0.36 -4.02 15.56
N GLN A 263 0.73 -2.75 15.52
CA GLN A 263 -0.13 -1.64 15.89
C GLN A 263 -0.50 -0.86 14.63
N ILE A 264 -1.79 -0.58 14.45
CA ILE A 264 -2.30 0.27 13.39
C ILE A 264 -2.81 1.56 14.01
N ARG A 265 -2.47 2.69 13.40
CA ARG A 265 -3.06 4.01 13.70
C ARG A 265 -3.79 4.52 12.46
N ALA A 266 -4.97 5.11 12.65
CA ALA A 266 -5.65 5.89 11.64
C ALA A 266 -6.07 7.25 12.21
N SER A 267 -6.01 8.28 11.37
CA SER A 267 -6.30 9.65 11.75
C SER A 267 -7.08 10.36 10.64
N LEU A 268 -8.11 11.13 11.02
CA LEU A 268 -8.77 12.08 10.13
C LEU A 268 -8.03 13.41 10.20
N LEU A 269 -7.57 13.89 9.05
CA LEU A 269 -6.82 15.13 8.97
C LEU A 269 -7.68 16.30 8.53
N LEU A 270 -7.42 17.43 9.16
CA LEU A 270 -7.94 18.72 8.73
C LEU A 270 -6.77 19.68 8.54
N GLU A 271 -6.61 20.18 7.33
CA GLU A 271 -5.60 21.19 7.04
C GLU A 271 -5.83 22.47 7.86
N THR A 272 -4.78 22.95 8.53
CA THR A 272 -4.82 24.19 9.30
C THR A 272 -4.79 25.41 8.37
N VAL A 273 -5.16 26.58 8.87
CA VAL A 273 -5.07 27.84 8.09
C VAL A 273 -3.62 28.09 7.64
N GLN A 274 -2.64 27.80 8.49
CA GLN A 274 -1.23 27.92 8.17
C GLN A 274 -0.79 26.92 7.10
N GLY A 275 -1.19 25.65 7.24
CA GLY A 275 -0.92 24.60 6.24
C GLY A 275 -1.46 24.96 4.86
N ARG A 276 -2.71 25.46 4.82
CA ARG A 276 -3.35 25.94 3.59
C ARG A 276 -2.55 27.06 2.93
N ARG A 277 -2.18 28.10 3.70
CA ARG A 277 -1.38 29.23 3.20
C ARG A 277 -0.04 28.76 2.65
N HIS A 278 0.63 27.84 3.35
CA HIS A 278 1.91 27.28 2.91
C HIS A 278 1.75 26.49 1.60
N ARG A 279 0.73 25.64 1.50
CA ARG A 279 0.44 24.88 0.27
C ARG A 279 0.12 25.80 -0.91
N GLU A 280 -0.68 26.84 -0.70
CA GLU A 280 -1.00 27.82 -1.74
C GLU A 280 0.23 28.62 -2.17
N ALA A 281 1.06 29.07 -1.22
CA ALA A 281 2.33 29.73 -1.51
C ALA A 281 3.25 28.83 -2.33
N TRP A 282 3.40 27.55 -1.94
CA TRP A 282 4.22 26.57 -2.66
C TRP A 282 3.70 26.31 -4.07
N LYS A 283 2.38 26.12 -4.24
CA LYS A 283 1.74 25.99 -5.56
C LYS A 283 2.01 27.19 -6.46
N ASN A 284 1.94 28.40 -5.91
CA ASN A 284 2.22 29.63 -6.64
C ASN A 284 3.69 29.72 -7.07
N VAL A 285 4.63 29.40 -6.17
CA VAL A 285 6.07 29.37 -6.47
C VAL A 285 6.36 28.34 -7.57
N HIS A 286 5.82 27.13 -7.45
CA HIS A 286 6.04 26.07 -8.44
C HIS A 286 5.45 26.43 -9.82
N LEU A 287 4.26 27.03 -9.84
CA LEU A 287 3.65 27.54 -11.07
C LEU A 287 4.50 28.65 -11.72
N GLN A 288 5.05 29.57 -10.92
CA GLN A 288 5.95 30.61 -11.40
C GLN A 288 7.26 30.04 -11.95
N ALA A 289 7.86 29.07 -11.24
CA ALA A 289 9.06 28.37 -11.68
C ALA A 289 8.83 27.64 -13.01
N SER A 290 7.75 26.87 -13.15
CA SER A 290 7.41 26.19 -14.40
C SER A 290 7.15 27.18 -15.55
N ARG A 291 6.51 28.33 -15.27
CA ARG A 291 6.33 29.39 -16.26
C ARG A 291 7.67 30.02 -16.68
N ALA A 292 8.58 30.25 -15.75
CA ALA A 292 9.91 30.78 -16.02
C ALA A 292 10.75 29.80 -16.85
N GLU A 293 10.73 28.51 -16.50
CA GLU A 293 11.40 27.45 -17.25
C GLU A 293 10.88 27.37 -18.69
N ARG A 294 9.56 27.40 -18.88
CA ARG A 294 8.96 27.43 -20.23
C ARG A 294 9.36 28.66 -21.03
N ARG A 295 9.58 29.82 -20.38
CA ARG A 295 10.09 31.03 -21.07
C ARG A 295 11.53 30.85 -21.50
N LEU A 296 12.40 30.35 -20.62
CA LEU A 296 13.79 30.04 -20.94
C LEU A 296 13.90 29.05 -22.10
N GLN A 297 13.15 27.94 -22.06
CA GLN A 297 13.13 26.95 -23.14
C GLN A 297 12.66 27.55 -24.49
N ARG A 298 11.73 28.51 -24.49
CA ARG A 298 11.29 29.20 -25.72
C ARG A 298 12.37 30.13 -26.26
N ASP A 299 13.05 30.86 -25.38
CA ASP A 299 14.11 31.79 -25.77
C ASP A 299 15.34 31.04 -26.29
N GLU A 300 15.68 29.88 -25.72
CA GLU A 300 16.72 28.99 -26.24
C GLU A 300 16.40 28.48 -27.65
N ARG A 301 15.15 28.08 -27.90
CA ARG A 301 14.69 27.68 -29.24
C ARG A 301 14.80 28.83 -30.25
N LYS A 302 14.42 30.05 -29.86
CA LYS A 302 14.51 31.24 -30.72
C LYS A 302 15.96 31.63 -31.04
N LYS A 303 16.88 31.44 -30.09
CA LYS A 303 18.31 31.70 -30.26
C LYS A 303 19.05 30.65 -31.11
N GLY A 304 18.32 29.75 -31.78
CA GLY A 304 18.91 28.71 -32.63
C GLY A 304 19.68 27.64 -31.86
N LYS A 305 19.65 27.66 -30.51
CA LYS A 305 20.17 26.58 -29.66
C LYS A 305 19.13 25.47 -29.55
N GLY A 306 18.63 25.00 -30.70
CA GLY A 306 17.84 23.77 -30.76
C GLY A 306 18.74 22.61 -30.34
N ARG A 307 18.33 21.85 -29.31
CA ARG A 307 18.95 20.62 -28.78
C ARG A 307 20.20 20.18 -29.56
N ARG A 308 21.40 20.41 -29.02
CA ARG A 308 22.47 19.44 -29.25
C ARG A 308 21.87 18.11 -28.76
N ARG A 309 21.52 17.23 -29.70
CA ARG A 309 21.31 15.83 -29.35
C ARG A 309 22.57 15.40 -28.62
N VAL A 310 22.42 14.82 -27.44
CA VAL A 310 23.48 13.98 -26.89
C VAL A 310 23.43 12.67 -27.69
N ASP A 311 23.77 12.75 -28.97
CA ASP A 311 24.12 11.59 -29.80
C ASP A 311 25.65 11.55 -29.74
N ALA A 312 26.20 10.80 -28.79
CA ALA A 312 27.53 10.17 -28.79
C ALA A 312 27.99 9.86 -27.35
N ILE A 313 27.55 8.74 -26.81
CA ILE A 313 28.49 7.86 -26.12
C ILE A 313 28.55 6.63 -27.01
N TRP A 314 29.44 6.70 -28.00
CA TRP A 314 29.98 5.50 -28.61
C TRP A 314 30.71 4.76 -27.49
N HIS A 315 30.23 3.56 -27.19
CA HIS A 315 31.09 2.48 -26.73
C HIS A 315 32.10 2.23 -27.85
N ASP A 316 33.31 2.76 -27.69
CA ASP A 316 34.48 2.12 -28.26
C ASP A 316 35.13 1.30 -27.15
N GLU A 317 35.38 0.04 -27.50
CA GLU A 317 35.98 -1.01 -26.70
C GLU A 317 37.36 -0.61 -26.16
N LEU A 318 37.64 -0.97 -24.90
CA LEU A 318 38.76 -1.80 -24.43
C LEU A 318 38.64 -2.05 -22.92
#